data_AF-A0A1R3H4T7-F1
#
_entry.id   AF-A0A1R3H4T7-F1
#
_cell.length_a   1.000
_cell.length_b   1.000
_cell.length_c   1.000
_cell.angle_alpha   90.00
_cell.angle_beta   90.00
_cell.angle_gamma   90.00
#
_symmetry.space_group_name_H-M   'P 1'
#
loop_
_entity.id
_entity.type
_entity.pdbx_description
1 polymer ?
#
loop_
_entity_poly.entity_id
_entity_poly.type
_entity_poly.pdbx_seq_one_letter_code
_entity_poly.pdbx_strand_id
1 'polypeptide(L)'
;MKMKKPIFHCFCLLIILLDKLVVTQSTTIPVNVGVVLDFESLVGKIGWSCINMALSDFYATHGRHYKTRLVLNARDSHQDVVAAAAAGSFSPPSTDDTFSSCIP
;
A
#
# COMPACT_ATOMS: atom_id res chain seq x y z
N MET A 1 -33.52 -39.62 18.58
CA MET A 1 -33.59 -38.69 17.44
C MET A 1 -32.18 -38.47 16.88
N LYS A 2 -31.75 -39.26 15.88
CA LYS A 2 -30.41 -39.19 15.27
C LYS A 2 -30.41 -38.11 14.18
N MET A 3 -30.16 -36.86 14.59
CA MET A 3 -30.14 -35.73 13.66
C MET A 3 -28.86 -35.78 12.80
N LYS A 4 -29.08 -35.53 11.51
CA LYS A 4 -28.15 -35.70 10.40
C LYS A 4 -26.89 -34.83 10.56
N LYS A 5 -25.77 -35.49 10.90
CA LYS A 5 -24.39 -34.98 10.73
C LYS A 5 -24.11 -34.33 9.36
N PRO A 6 -24.63 -34.83 8.21
CA PRO A 6 -24.39 -34.17 6.92
C PRO A 6 -25.13 -32.85 6.72
N ILE A 7 -26.26 -32.62 7.42
CA ILE A 7 -27.03 -31.38 7.28
C ILE A 7 -26.34 -30.21 7.98
N PHE A 8 -25.76 -30.44 9.16
CA PHE A 8 -24.96 -29.43 9.84
C PHE A 8 -23.70 -29.09 9.04
N HIS A 9 -23.02 -30.12 8.51
CA HIS A 9 -21.85 -29.92 7.67
C HIS A 9 -22.17 -29.16 6.37
N CYS A 10 -23.29 -29.50 5.72
CA CYS A 10 -23.75 -28.80 4.52
C CYS A 10 -24.12 -27.34 4.83
N PHE A 11 -24.77 -27.08 5.97
CA PHE A 11 -25.08 -25.72 6.42
C PHE A 11 -23.81 -24.91 6.71
N CYS A 12 -22.83 -25.47 7.43
CA CYS A 12 -21.54 -24.82 7.67
C CYS A 12 -20.79 -24.52 6.36
N LEU A 13 -20.76 -25.47 5.43
CA LEU A 13 -20.16 -25.26 4.10
C LEU A 13 -20.89 -24.18 3.30
N LEU A 14 -22.23 -24.12 3.38
CA LEU A 14 -23.04 -23.10 2.72
C LEU A 14 -22.76 -21.71 3.29
N ILE A 15 -22.66 -21.56 4.62
CA ILE A 15 -22.29 -20.27 5.25
C ILE A 15 -20.89 -19.83 4.82
N ILE A 16 -19.90 -20.73 4.85
CA ILE A 16 -18.53 -20.44 4.38
C ILE A 16 -18.52 -20.03 2.91
N LEU A 17 -19.36 -20.64 2.06
CA LEU A 17 -19.47 -20.31 0.64
C LEU A 17 -20.16 -18.96 0.41
N LEU A 18 -21.17 -18.62 1.21
CA LEU A 18 -21.85 -17.32 1.16
C LEU A 18 -20.92 -16.17 1.56
N ASP A 19 -20.03 -16.38 2.54
CA ASP A 19 -18.97 -15.42 2.87
C ASP A 19 -18.00 -15.23 1.69
N LYS A 20 -17.70 -16.27 0.91
CA LYS A 20 -16.85 -16.14 -0.29
C LYS A 20 -17.57 -15.46 -1.47
N LEU A 21 -18.90 -15.58 -1.57
CA LEU A 21 -19.71 -15.04 -2.66
C LEU A 21 -20.07 -13.55 -2.48
N VAL A 22 -20.11 -13.04 -1.24
CA VAL A 22 -20.15 -11.60 -0.97
C VAL A 22 -18.79 -11.00 -1.34
N VAL A 23 -18.63 -10.74 -2.63
CA VAL A 23 -17.73 -9.69 -3.12
C VAL A 23 -18.41 -8.38 -2.77
N THR A 24 -18.09 -7.85 -1.59
CA THR A 24 -18.40 -6.47 -1.26
C THR A 24 -17.76 -5.59 -2.33
N GLN A 25 -18.57 -4.96 -3.19
CA GLN A 25 -18.16 -3.81 -3.99
C GLN A 25 -17.92 -2.62 -3.05
N SER A 26 -16.91 -2.74 -2.20
CA SER A 26 -16.46 -1.67 -1.33
C SER A 26 -15.82 -0.62 -2.23
N THR A 27 -16.49 0.52 -2.39
CA THR A 27 -15.89 1.75 -2.91
C THR A 27 -14.61 2.03 -2.12
N THR A 28 -13.46 1.76 -2.71
CA THR A 28 -12.17 1.99 -2.05
C THR A 28 -11.82 3.46 -2.14
N ILE A 29 -11.63 4.11 -1.01
CA ILE A 29 -11.24 5.52 -0.94
C ILE A 29 -9.70 5.55 -0.93
N PRO A 30 -9.04 6.02 -2.01
CA PRO A 30 -7.60 6.15 -2.02
C PRO A 30 -7.17 7.31 -1.11
N VAL A 31 -6.14 7.08 -0.30
CA VAL A 31 -5.52 8.08 0.56
C VAL A 31 -4.06 8.20 0.15
N ASN A 32 -3.70 9.30 -0.51
CA ASN A 32 -2.35 9.54 -0.99
C ASN A 32 -1.45 9.98 0.15
N VAL A 33 -0.33 9.30 0.33
CA VAL A 33 0.68 9.60 1.35
C VAL A 33 2.05 9.65 0.69
N GLY A 34 2.70 10.81 0.78
CA GLY A 34 4.08 10.98 0.32
C GLY A 34 5.07 10.37 1.33
N VAL A 35 6.05 9.63 0.83
CA VAL A 35 7.13 9.06 1.63
C VAL A 35 8.45 9.47 1.00
N VAL A 36 9.25 10.25 1.71
CA VAL A 36 10.60 10.65 1.28
C VAL A 36 11.61 9.88 2.12
N LEU A 37 12.37 8.99 1.47
CA LEU A 37 13.37 8.14 2.11
C LEU A 37 14.59 8.08 1.20
N ASP A 38 15.75 7.79 1.77
CA ASP A 38 16.94 7.44 1.00
C ASP A 38 16.90 5.95 0.65
N PHE A 39 16.54 5.61 -0.59
CA PHE A 39 16.45 4.21 -1.03
C PHE A 39 17.81 3.57 -1.30
N GLU A 40 18.90 4.33 -1.27
CA GLU A 40 20.25 3.80 -1.42
C GLU A 40 20.82 3.37 -0.06
N SER A 41 20.42 4.04 1.03
CA SER A 41 20.78 3.62 2.39
C SER A 41 20.16 2.29 2.81
N LEU A 42 20.90 1.55 3.64
CA LEU A 42 20.39 0.34 4.29
C LEU A 42 19.13 0.62 5.11
N VAL A 43 19.09 1.74 5.84
CA VAL A 43 17.96 2.10 6.70
C VAL A 43 16.71 2.43 5.87
N GLY A 44 16.85 3.17 4.77
CA GLY A 44 15.70 3.48 3.91
C GLY A 44 15.19 2.28 3.13
N LYS A 45 16.05 1.34 2.71
CA LYS A 45 15.62 0.05 2.13
C LYS A 45 14.82 -0.79 3.13
N ILE A 46 15.33 -0.92 4.35
CA ILE A 46 14.66 -1.67 5.42
C ILE A 46 13.32 -1.01 5.78
N GLY A 47 13.32 0.32 5.96
CA GLY A 47 12.12 1.10 6.26
C GLY A 47 11.05 0.96 5.18
N TRP A 48 11.42 1.09 3.91
CA TRP A 48 10.50 0.94 2.78
C TRP A 48 9.90 -0.48 2.70
N SER A 49 10.73 -1.51 2.87
CA SER A 49 10.28 -2.90 2.91
C SER A 49 9.32 -3.14 4.07
N CYS A 50 9.63 -2.62 5.26
CA CYS A 50 8.78 -2.74 6.45
C CYS A 50 7.41 -2.07 6.25
N ILE A 51 7.38 -0.86 5.69
CA ILE A 51 6.14 -0.15 5.37
C ILE A 51 5.29 -0.96 4.40
N ASN A 52 5.89 -1.48 3.32
CA ASN A 52 5.17 -2.24 2.30
C ASN A 52 4.61 -3.56 2.85
N MET A 53 5.39 -4.28 3.67
CA MET A 53 4.93 -5.50 4.34
C MET A 53 3.81 -5.22 5.35
N ALA A 54 3.99 -4.21 6.21
CA ALA A 54 2.97 -3.84 7.19
C ALA A 54 1.66 -3.43 6.51
N LEU A 55 1.72 -2.74 5.38
CA LEU A 55 0.54 -2.35 4.62
C LEU A 55 -0.16 -3.56 4.00
N SER A 56 0.60 -4.49 3.43
CA SER A 56 0.10 -5.76 2.92
C SER A 56 -0.59 -6.56 4.03
N ASP A 57 0.05 -6.72 5.19
CA ASP A 57 -0.48 -7.49 6.32
C ASP A 57 -1.74 -6.83 6.92
N PHE A 58 -1.73 -5.51 7.05
CA PHE A 58 -2.88 -4.75 7.55
C PHE A 58 -4.11 -4.97 6.65
N TYR A 59 -3.93 -4.91 5.33
CA TYR A 59 -5.02 -5.12 4.40
C TYR A 59 -5.38 -6.58 4.14
N ALA A 60 -4.47 -7.53 4.33
CA ALA A 60 -4.76 -8.96 4.27
C ALA A 60 -5.65 -9.38 5.44
N THR A 61 -5.41 -8.81 6.63
CA THR A 61 -6.17 -9.12 7.85
C THR A 61 -7.50 -8.37 7.94
N HIS A 62 -7.59 -7.14 7.44
CA HIS A 62 -8.77 -6.27 7.61
C HIS A 62 -9.47 -5.86 6.29
N GLY A 63 -9.08 -6.46 5.16
CA GLY A 63 -9.49 -6.03 3.81
C GLY A 63 -10.98 -6.07 3.49
N ARG A 64 -11.78 -6.79 4.28
CA ARG A 64 -13.24 -6.86 4.10
C ARG A 64 -14.00 -5.70 4.73
N HIS A 65 -13.42 -5.04 5.74
CA HIS A 65 -14.08 -3.98 6.51
C HIS A 65 -13.44 -2.61 6.32
N TYR A 66 -12.17 -2.54 5.91
CA TYR A 66 -11.48 -1.30 5.62
C TYR A 66 -11.63 -0.89 4.16
N LYS A 67 -12.39 0.19 3.93
CA LYS A 67 -12.62 0.78 2.61
C LYS A 67 -11.51 1.76 2.20
N THR A 68 -10.70 2.25 3.13
CA THR A 68 -9.60 3.18 2.83
C THR A 68 -8.38 2.42 2.34
N ARG A 69 -7.79 2.86 1.23
CA ARG A 69 -6.58 2.29 0.64
C ARG A 69 -5.48 3.35 0.61
N LEU A 70 -4.44 3.17 1.40
CA LEU A 70 -3.26 4.03 1.38
C LEU A 70 -2.51 3.81 0.06
N VAL A 71 -2.28 4.90 -0.66
CA VAL A 71 -1.45 4.95 -1.86
C VAL A 71 -0.17 5.65 -1.46
N LEU A 72 0.91 4.88 -1.35
CA LEU A 72 2.22 5.38 -0.96
C LEU A 72 2.95 5.92 -2.19
N ASN A 73 3.25 7.22 -2.19
CA ASN A 73 4.03 7.90 -3.20
C ASN A 73 5.47 8.07 -2.68
N ALA A 74 6.30 7.06 -2.94
CA ALA A 74 7.71 7.08 -2.60
C ALA A 74 8.52 8.04 -3.48
N ARG A 75 9.42 8.81 -2.86
CA ARG A 75 10.44 9.66 -3.50
C ARG A 75 11.80 9.39 -2.87
N ASP A 76 12.80 9.19 -3.72
CA ASP A 76 14.17 9.02 -3.27
C ASP A 76 14.76 10.39 -2.89
N SER A 77 15.52 10.43 -1.80
CA SER A 77 16.28 11.62 -1.43
C SER A 77 17.71 11.61 -1.93
N HIS A 78 18.25 10.48 -2.40
CA HIS A 78 19.64 10.37 -2.89
C HIS A 78 20.69 10.94 -1.91
N GLN A 79 20.46 10.82 -0.59
CA GLN A 79 21.27 11.45 0.46
C GLN A 79 21.39 12.98 0.39
N ASP A 80 20.60 13.63 -0.45
CA ASP A 80 20.60 15.08 -0.64
C ASP A 80 19.40 15.72 0.09
N VAL A 81 19.74 16.64 1.00
CA VAL A 81 18.76 17.42 1.76
C VAL A 81 17.94 18.37 0.88
N VAL A 82 18.50 18.82 -0.26
CA VAL A 82 17.82 19.67 -1.24
C VAL A 82 16.81 18.83 -2.02
N ALA A 83 17.21 17.64 -2.48
CA ALA A 83 16.30 16.69 -3.12
C ALA A 83 15.18 16.23 -2.18
N ALA A 84 15.49 15.96 -0.91
CA ALA A 84 14.50 15.62 0.11
C ALA A 84 13.50 16.76 0.36
N ALA A 85 13.99 17.99 0.45
CA ALA A 85 13.15 19.18 0.61
C ALA A 85 12.27 19.41 -0.61
N ALA A 86 12.83 19.30 -1.83
CA ALA A 86 12.10 19.43 -3.09
C ALA A 86 11.04 18.34 -3.29
N ALA A 87 11.27 17.13 -2.76
CA ALA A 87 10.29 16.05 -2.78
C ALA A 87 9.10 16.29 -1.83
N GLY A 88 9.31 17.09 -0.77
CA GLY A 88 8.27 17.46 0.21
C GLY A 88 7.57 18.78 -0.09
N SER A 89 8.25 19.74 -0.70
CA SER A 89 7.61 20.93 -1.26
C SER A 89 6.90 20.57 -2.55
N PHE A 90 5.77 21.21 -2.84
CA PHE A 90 5.05 21.07 -4.12
C PHE A 90 5.87 21.74 -5.23
N SER A 91 7.02 21.16 -5.58
CA SER A 91 7.90 21.58 -6.66
C SER A 91 7.55 20.77 -7.90
N PRO A 92 7.44 21.38 -9.08
CA PRO A 92 7.28 20.65 -10.34
C PRO A 92 8.42 19.64 -10.53
N PRO A 93 8.18 18.57 -11.32
CA PRO A 93 9.14 17.49 -11.50
C PRO A 93 10.53 18.04 -11.82
N SER A 94 11.51 17.58 -11.05
CA SER A 94 12.94 17.85 -11.16
C SER A 94 13.41 17.81 -12.61
N THR A 95 13.69 18.99 -13.15
CA THR A 95 14.41 19.20 -14.41
C THR A 95 15.91 18.97 -14.20
N ASP A 96 16.31 17.77 -13.79
CA ASP A 96 17.75 17.41 -13.68
C ASP A 96 18.27 16.63 -14.90
N ASP A 97 17.46 16.50 -15.95
CA ASP A 97 17.94 16.05 -17.27
C ASP A 97 18.38 17.21 -18.18
N THR A 98 18.16 18.48 -17.78
CA THR A 98 18.42 19.66 -18.65
C THR A 98 19.60 20.52 -18.22
N PHE A 99 20.12 20.40 -16.98
CA PHE A 99 21.24 21.25 -16.55
C PHE A 99 22.60 20.86 -17.15
N SER A 100 22.71 19.69 -17.79
CA SER A 100 23.94 19.24 -18.44
C SER A 100 24.17 19.82 -19.85
N SER A 101 23.18 20.48 -20.47
CA SER A 101 23.29 21.00 -21.86
C SER A 101 23.56 22.50 -21.99
N CYS A 102 23.72 23.24 -20.89
CA CYS A 102 23.85 24.70 -20.94
C CYS A 102 25.19 25.25 -20.42
N ILE A 103 26.25 24.44 -20.41
CA ILE A 103 27.62 24.94 -20.21
C ILE A 103 28.33 24.93 -21.58
N PRO A 104 28.53 26.08 -22.25
CA PRO A 104 29.62 26.23 -23.22
C PRO A 104 30.99 26.31 -22.52
#